data_AF-A0A926ILB0-F1
#
_entry.id   AF-A0A926ILB0-F1
#
_cell.length_a   1.000
_cell.length_b   1.000
_cell.length_c   1.000
_cell.angle_alpha   90.00
_cell.angle_beta   90.00
_cell.angle_gamma   90.00
#
_symmetry.space_group_name_H-M   'P 1'
#
loop_
_entity.id
_entity.type
_entity.pdbx_description
1 polymer ?
#
loop_
_entity_poly.entity_id
_entity_poly.type
_entity_poly.pdbx_seq_one_letter_code
_entity_poly.pdbx_strand_id
1 'polypeptide(L)' 'FNKLADNVSNDKVFKKEKKVLWKCGNCGYIFEGPNAPEKCPACDHPQAHFELFVETY' A
#
# COMPACT_ATOMS: atom_id res chain seq x y z
N PHE A 1 17.09 -36.45 23.64
CA PHE A 1 17.79 -35.16 23.41
C PHE A 1 16.96 -34.37 22.40
N ASN A 2 15.81 -33.84 22.81
CA ASN A 2 15.64 -32.49 23.37
C ASN A 2 16.27 -31.38 22.50
N LYS A 3 15.36 -30.64 21.86
CA LYS A 3 15.34 -29.18 21.75
C LYS A 3 16.32 -28.56 20.75
N LEU A 4 15.94 -27.34 20.34
CA LEU A 4 16.63 -26.32 19.54
C LEU A 4 16.17 -26.30 18.07
N ALA A 5 15.44 -25.33 17.54
CA ALA A 5 14.86 -24.09 18.06
C ALA A 5 13.88 -23.62 16.96
N ASP A 6 12.56 -23.62 17.14
CA ASP A 6 11.82 -22.49 17.72
C ASP A 6 12.60 -21.18 17.56
N ASN A 7 12.49 -20.53 16.39
CA ASN A 7 12.71 -19.09 16.16
C ASN A 7 12.78 -18.76 14.65
N VAL A 8 11.66 -18.89 13.92
CA VAL A 8 11.41 -18.01 12.77
C VAL A 8 10.16 -17.21 13.12
N SER A 9 10.42 -16.12 13.83
CA SER A 9 9.49 -15.16 14.41
C SER A 9 8.47 -14.66 13.38
N ASN A 10 7.34 -15.36 13.29
CA ASN A 10 6.18 -14.99 12.49
C ASN A 10 5.25 -14.05 13.27
N ASP A 11 5.81 -13.07 13.98
CA ASP A 11 5.05 -12.14 14.83
C ASP A 11 4.98 -10.71 14.29
N LYS A 12 5.00 -10.56 12.96
CA LYS A 12 4.65 -9.30 12.27
C LYS A 12 3.83 -9.46 10.98
N VAL A 13 3.29 -10.65 10.69
CA VAL A 13 2.48 -10.87 9.46
C VAL A 13 1.08 -10.26 9.55
N PHE A 14 0.55 -10.04 10.77
CA PHE A 14 -0.89 -9.77 10.99
C PHE A 14 -1.27 -8.32 11.32
N LYS A 15 -0.33 -7.37 11.36
CA LYS A 15 -0.66 -5.93 11.30
C LYS A 15 -0.46 -5.40 9.88
N LYS A 16 -1.26 -5.91 8.95
CA LYS A 16 -1.58 -5.16 7.73
C LYS A 16 -2.73 -4.23 8.08
N GLU A 17 -2.42 -3.08 8.69
CA GLU A 17 -3.29 -1.91 8.52
C GLU A 17 -3.34 -1.69 7.01
N LYS A 18 -4.41 -2.15 6.35
CA LYS A 18 -4.56 -2.16 4.89
C LYS A 18 -4.61 -0.73 4.38
N LYS A 19 -3.45 -0.09 4.28
CA LYS A 19 -3.32 1.22 3.69
C LYS A 19 -3.40 1.04 2.18
N VAL A 20 -4.49 1.51 1.61
CA VAL A 20 -4.65 1.54 0.15
C VAL A 20 -3.69 2.60 -0.37
N LEU A 21 -2.86 2.22 -1.32
CA LEU A 21 -1.98 3.13 -2.02
C LEU A 21 -2.63 3.44 -3.37
N TRP A 22 -2.63 4.70 -3.76
CA TRP A 22 -3.15 5.16 -5.03
C TRP A 22 -2.01 5.79 -5.81
N LYS A 23 -1.69 5.22 -6.96
CA LYS A 23 -0.62 5.71 -7.81
C LYS A 23 -1.23 6.49 -8.98
N CYS A 24 -0.83 7.74 -9.15
CA CYS A 24 -1.18 8.52 -10.31
C CYS A 24 -0.41 8.00 -11.53
N GLY A 25 -1.11 7.44 -12.51
CA GLY A 25 -0.55 6.96 -13.77
C GLY A 25 -0.03 8.09 -14.68
N ASN A 26 -0.37 9.35 -14.39
CA ASN A 26 0.11 10.50 -15.18
C ASN A 26 1.47 11.05 -14.72
N CYS A 27 1.71 11.11 -13.41
CA CYS A 27 2.94 11.73 -12.86
C CYS A 27 3.73 10.83 -11.89
N GLY A 28 3.20 9.66 -11.53
CA GLY A 28 3.81 8.75 -10.56
C GLY A 28 3.60 9.11 -9.09
N TYR A 29 2.80 10.15 -8.77
CA TYR A 29 2.48 10.51 -7.39
C TYR A 29 1.79 9.36 -6.66
N ILE A 30 2.24 9.05 -5.44
CA ILE A 30 1.69 7.98 -4.60
C ILE A 30 0.95 8.62 -3.43
N PHE A 31 -0.35 8.37 -3.35
CA PHE A 31 -1.21 8.79 -2.26
C PHE A 31 -1.53 7.60 -1.36
N GLU A 32 -1.27 7.73 -0.06
CA GLU A 32 -1.61 6.72 0.94
C GLU A 32 -2.91 7.11 1.63
N GLY A 33 -3.99 6.38 1.36
CA GLY A 33 -5.28 6.69 1.94
C GLY A 33 -6.39 5.77 1.44
N PRO A 34 -7.51 5.68 2.17
CA PRO A 34 -8.60 4.76 1.83
C PRO A 34 -9.25 5.07 0.47
N ASN A 35 -9.16 6.31 -0.02
CA ASN A 35 -9.76 6.76 -1.28
C ASN A 35 -8.77 7.59 -2.08
N ALA A 36 -8.86 7.55 -3.42
CA ALA A 36 -8.08 8.43 -4.28
C ALA A 36 -8.52 9.89 -4.07
N PRO A 37 -7.58 10.86 -4.13
CA PRO A 37 -7.95 12.27 -4.09
C PRO A 37 -8.66 12.66 -5.40
N GLU A 38 -9.65 13.57 -5.33
CA GLU A 38 -10.41 14.03 -6.51
C GLU A 38 -9.50 14.65 -7.59
N LYS A 39 -8.38 15.21 -7.17
CA LYS A 39 -7.31 15.73 -8.02
C LYS A 39 -5.94 15.34 -7.48
N CYS A 40 -5.02 15.07 -8.38
CA CYS A 40 -3.63 14.81 -8.02
C CYS A 40 -2.97 16.11 -7.53
N PRO A 41 -2.43 16.19 -6.30
CA PRO A 41 -1.77 17.39 -5.81
C PRO A 41 -0.44 17.70 -6.52
N ALA A 42 0.11 16.76 -7.28
CA ALA A 42 1.36 16.95 -8.02
C ALA A 42 1.16 17.44 -9.46
N CYS A 43 0.06 17.06 -10.11
CA CYS A 43 -0.16 17.34 -11.54
C CYS A 43 -1.54 17.92 -11.86
N ASP A 44 -2.39 18.17 -10.87
CA ASP A 44 -3.76 18.71 -11.00
C ASP A 44 -4.70 17.89 -11.92
N HIS A 45 -4.33 16.66 -12.26
CA HIS A 45 -5.15 15.77 -13.07
C HIS A 45 -6.27 15.14 -12.24
N PRO A 46 -7.43 14.83 -12.87
CA PRO A 46 -8.57 14.25 -12.18
C PRO A 46 -8.28 12.85 -11.63
N GLN A 47 -9.06 12.43 -10.64
CA GLN A 47 -8.93 11.12 -9.99
C GLN A 47 -8.93 9.92 -10.95
N ALA A 48 -9.46 10.09 -12.17
CA ALA A 48 -9.50 9.07 -13.21
C ALA A 48 -8.11 8.52 -13.60
N HIS A 49 -7.04 9.27 -13.33
CA HIS A 49 -5.67 8.84 -13.55
C HIS A 49 -5.05 8.12 -12.35
N PHE A 50 -5.75 7.96 -11.24
CA PHE A 50 -5.26 7.19 -10.11
C PHE A 50 -5.61 5.72 -10.26
N GLU A 51 -4.59 4.89 -10.16
CA GLU A 51 -4.70 3.44 -10.15
C GLU A 51 -4.53 2.94 -8.72
N LEU A 52 -5.37 1.97 -8.35
CA LEU A 52 -5.32 1.32 -7.05
C LEU A 52 -4.07 0.44 -7.00
N PHE A 53 -3.08 0.85 -6.22
CA PHE A 53 -1.89 0.06 -5.94
C PHE A 53 -2.21 -0.86 -4.76
N VAL A 54 -2.87 -1.97 -5.07
CA VAL A 54 -3.04 -3.08 -4.12
C VAL A 54 -1.89 -4.04 -4.31
N GLU A 55 -1.06 -4.17 -3.28
CA GLU A 55 -0.18 -5.33 -3.14
C GLU A 55 -1.07 -6.55 -2.89
N THR A 56 -1.45 -7.25 -3.96
CA THR A 56 -2.01 -8.60 -3.88
C THR A 56 -0.91 -9.51 -3.35
N TYR A 57 -1.10 -9.98 -2.11
CA TYR A 57 -0.25 -10.96 -1.45
C TYR A 57 -0.68 -12.39 -1.83
#